data_AF-A0A133KL13-F1
#
_entry.id   AF-A0A133KL13-F1
#
_cell.length_a   1.000
_cell.length_b   1.000
_cell.length_c   1.000
_cell.angle_alpha   90.00
_cell.angle_beta   90.00
_cell.angle_gamma   90.00
#
_symmetry.space_group_name_H-M   'P 1'
#
loop_
_entity.id
_entity.type
_entity.pdbx_description
1 polymer ?
#
loop_
_entity_poly.entity_id
_entity_poly.type
_entity_poly.pdbx_seq_one_letter_code
_entity_poly.pdbx_strand_id
1 'polypeptide(L)'
;VEVHPLGIGDREDPARLVFDGTDGDAVNLTVSDFGDQFKLVMYEVDGKKPAEAAPKLPVARQLWTPKPGFYEGVQKWIENGGGHHTVLSFAVTAEQIEDFAKMVGLKTVKI
;
A
#
# COMPACT_ATOMS: atom_id res chain seq x y z
N VAL A 1 -21.72 -6.08 -4.40
CA VAL A 1 -21.61 -5.05 -5.46
C VAL A 1 -22.48 -3.90 -5.04
N GLU A 2 -21.96 -2.69 -5.04
CA GLU A 2 -22.67 -1.46 -4.64
C GLU A 2 -22.49 -0.38 -5.69
N VAL A 3 -23.43 0.56 -5.77
CA VAL A 3 -23.40 1.71 -6.69
C VAL A 3 -23.60 2.96 -5.84
N HIS A 4 -22.66 3.90 -5.93
CA HIS A 4 -22.67 5.14 -5.15
C HIS A 4 -22.17 6.31 -6.00
N PRO A 5 -22.62 7.56 -5.72
CA PRO A 5 -22.12 8.74 -6.41
C PRO A 5 -20.60 8.93 -6.31
N LEU A 6 -19.97 9.34 -7.41
CA LEU A 6 -18.56 9.73 -7.46
C LEU A 6 -18.40 11.02 -8.26
N GLY A 7 -18.18 12.15 -7.59
CA GLY A 7 -18.00 13.45 -8.26
C GLY A 7 -16.68 13.60 -9.03
N ILE A 8 -15.71 12.70 -8.81
CA ILE A 8 -14.44 12.72 -9.54
C ILE A 8 -14.67 12.22 -10.96
N GLY A 9 -14.50 13.11 -11.94
CA GLY A 9 -14.60 12.81 -13.37
C GLY A 9 -15.94 13.16 -14.04
N ASP A 10 -16.93 13.61 -13.28
CA ASP A 10 -18.25 14.06 -13.77
C ASP A 10 -18.96 13.02 -14.66
N ARG A 11 -19.18 11.82 -14.11
CA ARG A 11 -19.81 10.67 -14.79
C ARG A 11 -20.90 10.05 -13.91
N GLU A 12 -21.63 9.11 -14.50
CA GLU A 12 -22.67 8.33 -13.83
C GLU A 12 -22.10 7.52 -12.65
N ASP A 13 -22.97 7.20 -11.70
CA ASP A 13 -22.59 6.47 -10.48
C ASP A 13 -21.95 5.11 -10.81
N PRO A 14 -20.65 4.91 -10.47
CA PRO A 14 -19.96 3.68 -10.82
C PRO A 14 -20.29 2.53 -9.85
N ALA A 15 -20.45 1.33 -10.40
CA ALA A 15 -20.53 0.10 -9.62
C ALA A 15 -19.15 -0.33 -9.10
N ARG A 16 -19.06 -0.80 -7.84
CA ARG A 16 -17.83 -1.35 -7.25
C ARG A 16 -18.07 -2.52 -6.30
N LEU A 17 -17.01 -3.28 -6.03
CA LEU A 17 -16.98 -4.22 -4.92
C LEU A 17 -16.62 -3.49 -3.64
N VAL A 18 -17.37 -3.77 -2.57
CA VAL A 18 -17.15 -3.24 -1.22
C VAL A 18 -16.93 -4.43 -0.30
N PHE A 19 -15.80 -4.43 0.38
CA PHE A 19 -15.37 -5.49 1.28
C PHE A 19 -14.31 -4.95 2.25
N ASP A 20 -14.20 -5.59 3.41
CA ASP A 20 -13.08 -5.38 4.31
C ASP A 20 -11.95 -6.35 3.93
N GLY A 21 -10.71 -5.90 4.11
CA GLY A 21 -9.51 -6.67 3.87
C GLY A 21 -9.28 -7.80 4.88
N THR A 22 -8.04 -8.29 4.93
CA THR A 22 -7.66 -9.44 5.76
C THR A 22 -6.70 -9.04 6.89
N ASP A 23 -6.62 -9.89 7.90
CA ASP A 23 -5.54 -9.87 8.88
C ASP A 23 -4.31 -10.61 8.31
N GLY A 24 -3.12 -10.23 8.77
CA GLY A 24 -1.89 -10.99 8.52
C GLY A 24 -0.65 -10.11 8.33
N ASP A 25 0.50 -10.76 8.29
CA ASP A 25 1.75 -10.13 7.86
C ASP A 25 1.70 -9.81 6.36
N ALA A 26 2.19 -8.63 5.99
CA ALA A 26 2.28 -8.20 4.60
C ALA A 26 3.51 -7.33 4.36
N VAL A 27 3.77 -7.06 3.08
CA VAL A 27 4.74 -6.07 2.63
C VAL A 27 4.02 -5.01 1.80
N ASN A 28 4.37 -3.75 2.03
CA ASN A 28 3.88 -2.64 1.23
C ASN A 28 5.09 -1.95 0.58
N LEU A 29 5.03 -1.74 -0.72
CA LEU A 29 6.13 -1.19 -1.49
C LEU A 29 5.66 -0.20 -2.55
N THR A 30 6.58 0.65 -2.98
CA THR A 30 6.40 1.53 -4.14
C THR A 30 7.70 1.63 -4.92
N VAL A 31 7.61 1.99 -6.19
CA VAL A 31 8.76 2.33 -7.02
C VAL A 31 8.58 3.76 -7.49
N SER A 32 9.53 4.61 -7.12
CA SER A 32 9.53 6.03 -7.48
C SER A 32 10.66 6.30 -8.47
N ASP A 33 10.38 7.15 -9.46
CA ASP A 33 11.38 7.72 -10.37
C ASP A 33 11.96 8.99 -9.74
N PHE A 34 13.29 9.04 -9.56
CA PHE A 34 14.02 10.21 -9.06
C PHE A 34 14.67 11.03 -10.19
N GLY A 35 14.38 10.69 -11.45
CA GLY A 35 14.91 11.33 -12.66
C GLY A 35 16.23 10.72 -13.13
N ASP A 36 17.16 10.43 -12.21
CA ASP A 36 18.43 9.78 -12.52
C ASP A 36 18.41 8.25 -12.32
N GLN A 37 17.50 7.77 -11.46
CA GLN A 37 17.35 6.36 -11.12
C GLN A 37 15.94 6.08 -10.61
N PHE A 38 15.51 4.83 -10.75
CA PHE A 38 14.37 4.31 -10.02
C PHE A 38 14.81 3.82 -8.64
N LYS A 39 13.93 3.97 -7.65
CA LYS A 39 14.15 3.45 -6.30
C LYS A 39 12.91 2.75 -5.78
N LEU A 40 13.09 1.53 -5.31
CA LEU A 40 12.10 0.78 -4.56
C LEU A 40 12.19 1.17 -3.08
N VAL A 41 11.05 1.54 -2.50
CA VAL A 41 10.92 1.80 -1.06
C VAL A 41 9.86 0.85 -0.51
N MET A 42 10.17 0.14 0.56
CA MET A 42 9.24 -0.81 1.16
C MET A 42 9.37 -0.89 2.67
N TYR A 43 8.30 -1.35 3.32
CA TYR A 43 8.32 -1.87 4.69
C TYR A 43 7.45 -3.11 4.81
N GLU A 44 7.67 -3.86 5.88
CA GLU A 44 6.70 -4.86 6.32
C GLU A 44 5.60 -4.16 7.15
N VAL A 45 4.39 -4.69 7.06
CA VAL A 45 3.21 -4.14 7.75
C VAL A 45 2.42 -5.25 8.44
N ASP A 46 1.73 -4.89 9.51
CA ASP A 46 0.73 -5.73 10.17
C ASP A 46 -0.66 -5.36 9.63
N GLY A 47 -1.20 -6.18 8.74
CA GLY A 47 -2.56 -6.05 8.22
C GLY A 47 -3.60 -6.46 9.26
N LYS A 48 -4.68 -5.68 9.36
CA LYS A 48 -5.79 -5.91 10.29
C LYS A 48 -7.14 -5.70 9.64
N LYS A 49 -8.12 -6.47 10.08
CA LYS A 49 -9.53 -6.16 9.86
C LYS A 49 -9.95 -4.93 10.68
N PRO A 50 -10.91 -4.14 10.18
CA PRO A 50 -11.47 -3.05 10.96
C PRO A 50 -12.13 -3.53 12.26
N ALA A 51 -11.84 -2.85 13.36
CA ALA A 51 -12.49 -3.10 14.65
C ALA A 51 -13.97 -2.68 14.66
N GLU A 52 -14.33 -1.73 13.79
CA GLU A 52 -15.68 -1.18 13.67
C GLU A 52 -16.14 -1.13 12.22
N ALA A 53 -17.44 -1.33 12.02
CA ALA A 53 -18.07 -1.19 10.72
C ALA A 53 -18.01 0.28 10.24
N ALA A 54 -17.76 0.48 8.95
CA ALA A 54 -17.89 1.80 8.31
C ALA A 54 -19.07 1.82 7.33
N PRO A 55 -20.32 1.91 7.83
CA PRO A 55 -21.52 1.76 7.00
C PRO A 55 -21.70 2.86 5.95
N LYS A 56 -20.94 3.96 6.05
CA LYS A 56 -20.99 5.10 5.13
C LYS A 56 -19.78 5.18 4.20
N LEU A 57 -18.85 4.23 4.27
CA LEU A 57 -17.68 4.21 3.40
C LEU A 57 -18.00 3.39 2.14
N PRO A 58 -18.13 4.01 0.95
CA PRO A 58 -18.68 3.34 -0.24
C PRO A 58 -17.62 2.51 -1.00
N VAL A 59 -16.45 2.24 -0.40
CA VAL A 59 -15.30 1.58 -1.02
C VAL A 59 -14.77 0.47 -0.13
N ALA A 60 -14.16 -0.54 -0.75
CA ALA A 60 -13.37 -1.53 -0.03
C ALA A 60 -12.15 -0.89 0.66
N ARG A 61 -11.68 -1.50 1.75
CA ARG A 61 -10.56 -0.99 2.54
C ARG A 61 -9.72 -2.10 3.16
N GLN A 62 -8.46 -1.79 3.41
CA GLN A 62 -7.55 -2.60 4.21
C GLN A 62 -6.89 -1.68 5.24
N LEU A 63 -6.83 -2.11 6.51
CA LEU A 63 -6.07 -1.41 7.53
C LEU A 63 -4.74 -2.12 7.73
N TRP A 64 -3.68 -1.35 7.96
CA TRP A 64 -2.38 -1.90 8.32
C TRP A 64 -1.56 -0.86 9.08
N THR A 65 -0.57 -1.32 9.83
CA THR A 65 0.41 -0.48 10.52
C THR A 65 1.81 -0.91 10.06
N PRO A 66 2.73 0.02 9.73
CA PRO A 66 4.12 -0.35 9.48
C PRO A 66 4.71 -1.07 10.69
N LYS A 67 5.48 -2.14 10.47
CA LYS A 67 6.19 -2.84 11.56
C LYS A 67 7.19 -1.96 12.32
N PRO A 68 7.87 -0.99 11.69
CA PRO A 68 8.65 0.02 12.42
C PRO A 68 7.81 0.96 13.31
N GLY A 69 6.49 0.89 13.22
CA GLY A 69 5.54 1.80 13.88
C GLY A 69 5.02 2.88 12.93
N PHE A 70 3.84 3.43 13.24
CA PHE A 70 3.18 4.40 12.36
C PHE A 70 4.03 5.66 12.11
N TYR A 71 4.44 6.36 13.17
CA TYR A 71 5.17 7.62 13.05
C TYR A 71 6.56 7.42 12.43
N GLU A 72 7.34 6.46 12.93
CA GLU A 72 8.67 6.17 12.42
C GLU A 72 8.64 5.65 10.97
N GLY A 73 7.73 4.73 10.66
CA GLY A 73 7.56 4.18 9.32
C GLY A 73 7.15 5.23 8.31
N VAL A 74 6.18 6.11 8.64
CA VAL A 74 5.76 7.20 7.76
C VAL A 74 6.89 8.22 7.57
N GLN A 75 7.60 8.59 8.64
CA GLN A 75 8.73 9.52 8.54
C GLN A 75 9.80 8.98 7.58
N LYS A 76 10.26 7.74 7.80
CA LYS A 76 11.28 7.10 6.94
C LYS A 76 10.77 6.93 5.50
N TRP A 77 9.47 6.65 5.30
CA TRP A 77 8.88 6.54 3.97
C TRP A 77 8.98 7.87 3.20
N ILE A 78 8.63 8.98 3.85
CA ILE A 78 8.71 10.33 3.27
C ILE A 78 10.17 10.72 3.01
N GLU A 79 11.07 10.52 3.96
CA GLU A 79 12.50 10.84 3.82
C GLU A 79 13.14 10.07 2.66
N ASN A 80 12.70 8.84 2.42
CA ASN A 80 13.15 8.04 1.30
C ASN A 80 12.35 8.28 0.01
N GLY A 81 11.40 9.22 -0.02
CA GLY A 81 10.62 9.57 -1.21
C GLY A 81 9.71 8.44 -1.70
N GLY A 82 9.15 7.67 -0.78
CA GLY A 82 8.11 6.71 -1.10
C GLY A 82 6.82 7.41 -1.59
N GLY A 83 6.24 6.90 -2.66
CA GLY A 83 4.97 7.37 -3.21
C GLY A 83 3.74 7.02 -2.35
N HIS A 84 2.62 7.66 -2.67
CA HIS A 84 1.31 7.39 -2.05
C HIS A 84 0.61 6.18 -2.69
N HIS A 85 0.89 5.88 -3.96
CA HIS A 85 0.49 4.62 -4.59
C HIS A 85 1.48 3.53 -4.23
N THR A 86 0.94 2.41 -3.75
CA THR A 86 1.72 1.27 -3.29
C THR A 86 1.14 -0.03 -3.82
N VAL A 87 1.95 -1.08 -3.76
CA VAL A 87 1.50 -2.46 -3.89
C VAL A 87 1.58 -3.08 -2.50
N LEU A 88 0.44 -3.50 -1.97
CA LEU A 88 0.34 -4.27 -0.73
C LEU A 88 0.19 -5.75 -1.07
N SER A 89 0.99 -6.61 -0.46
CA SER A 89 0.92 -8.06 -0.67
C SER A 89 1.02 -8.82 0.65
N PHE A 90 0.05 -9.71 0.88
CA PHE A 90 0.07 -10.71 1.96
C PHE A 90 0.73 -12.03 1.52
N ALA A 91 1.07 -12.17 0.24
CA ALA A 91 1.57 -13.43 -0.33
C ALA A 91 3.07 -13.40 -0.60
N VAL A 92 3.62 -12.21 -0.91
CA VAL A 92 5.03 -12.02 -1.24
C VAL A 92 5.78 -11.58 0.01
N THR A 93 7.01 -12.08 0.18
CA THR A 93 7.89 -11.70 1.29
C THR A 93 8.80 -10.53 0.91
N ALA A 94 9.30 -9.81 1.92
CA ALA A 94 10.30 -8.76 1.70
C ALA A 94 11.57 -9.31 1.01
N GLU A 95 12.00 -10.52 1.38
CA GLU A 95 13.14 -11.21 0.76
C GLU A 95 12.94 -11.42 -0.75
N GLN A 96 11.77 -11.89 -1.18
CA GLN A 96 11.45 -12.07 -2.61
C GLN A 96 11.52 -10.75 -3.40
N ILE A 97 11.15 -9.63 -2.76
CA ILE A 97 11.22 -8.30 -3.38
C ILE A 97 12.67 -7.82 -3.47
N GLU A 98 13.47 -8.03 -2.42
CA GLU A 98 14.90 -7.69 -2.41
C GLU A 98 15.66 -8.47 -3.49
N ASP A 99 15.37 -9.77 -3.62
CA ASP A 99 15.92 -10.63 -4.66
C ASP A 99 15.53 -10.14 -6.06
N PHE A 100 14.25 -9.84 -6.28
CA PHE A 100 13.79 -9.26 -7.55
C PHE A 100 14.53 -7.96 -7.87
N ALA A 101 14.59 -7.03 -6.91
CA ALA A 101 15.24 -5.75 -7.10
C ALA A 101 16.73 -5.90 -7.45
N LYS A 102 17.41 -6.87 -6.81
CA LYS A 102 18.79 -7.22 -7.13
C LYS A 102 18.94 -7.76 -8.55
N MET A 103 18.02 -8.63 -9.01
CA MET A 103 18.05 -9.19 -10.36
C MET A 103 17.93 -8.12 -11.44
N VAL A 104 17.17 -7.05 -11.18
CA VAL A 104 16.94 -5.96 -12.14
C VAL A 104 17.81 -4.72 -11.90
N GLY A 105 18.73 -4.75 -10.92
CA GLY A 105 19.60 -3.63 -10.60
C GLY A 105 18.87 -2.41 -10.01
N LEU A 106 17.72 -2.60 -9.36
CA LEU A 106 16.92 -1.54 -8.78
C LEU A 106 17.41 -1.18 -7.38
N LYS A 107 17.70 0.11 -7.15
CA LYS A 107 18.05 0.61 -5.82
C LYS A 107 16.89 0.38 -4.86
N THR A 108 17.18 -0.23 -3.71
CA THR A 108 16.15 -0.62 -2.74
C THR A 108 16.42 -0.02 -1.37
N VAL A 109 15.35 0.43 -0.70
CA VAL A 109 15.35 0.82 0.70
C VAL A 109 14.27 0.02 1.42
N LYS A 110 14.70 -0.87 2.31
CA LYS A 110 13.84 -1.56 3.27
C LYS A 110 13.85 -0.77 4.58
N ILE A 111 12.67 -0.35 5.02
CA ILE A 111 12.43 0.46 6.22
C ILE A 111 12.09 -0.43 7.41
#